data_AF-A0ABD1QYE0-F1
#
_entry.id   AF-A0ABD1QYE0-F1
#
_cell.length_a   1.000
_cell.length_b   1.000
_cell.length_c   1.000
_cell.angle_alpha   90.00
_cell.angle_beta   90.00
_cell.angle_gamma   90.00
#
_symmetry.space_group_name_H-M   'P 1'
#
loop_
_entity.id
_entity.type
_entity.pdbx_description
1 polymer ?
#
loop_
_entity_poly.entity_id
_entity_poly.type
_entity_poly.pdbx_seq_one_letter_code
_entity_poly.pdbx_strand_id
1 'polypeptide(L)'
;MNPKLSKVSANCKKTPSSSCKTGDNIPYSDMDNVNIFINCNGESTGILVPISCTYVELVDLINSVLKLDKRSSALSIQYAVIGCLSSMKITNDNTLRFYLELKRKDQNLSSYPLQNDVTRSLESNNSCYLHRFVSSVCETIPDLPEVEIEEDNIIIAHPDFSAISEGRIFRDKNVLKKTISLFAIHHNFQYKVYRSDKEEYVLKCLDDNCMWHFRASRLSDTDLFKIRYIKNGHSCSMDYVMGDHRQATSSLLADCIKHKYMDAKTIYTPRDIINDASKTYGVTLSYGKAWRARESALEKIVGEPED
;
A
#
# COMPACT_ATOMS: atom_id res chain seq x y z
N MET A 1 67.08 34.80 -3.18
CA MET A 1 68.26 34.82 -2.30
C MET A 1 67.83 34.59 -0.86
N ASN A 2 67.97 33.36 -0.36
CA ASN A 2 68.43 32.98 0.98
C ASN A 2 68.31 31.44 1.14
N PRO A 3 69.16 30.79 1.98
CA PRO A 3 69.70 29.47 1.72
C PRO A 3 69.37 28.39 2.79
N LYS A 4 69.64 27.13 2.41
CA LYS A 4 70.15 25.97 3.19
C LYS A 4 69.39 25.42 4.43
N LEU A 5 68.87 24.19 4.23
CA LEU A 5 69.18 22.91 4.91
C LEU A 5 69.56 22.90 6.41
N SER A 6 68.85 22.09 7.20
CA SER A 6 69.45 20.94 7.90
C SER A 6 68.40 19.89 8.33
N LYS A 7 68.75 18.62 8.16
CA LYS A 7 68.04 17.43 8.64
C LYS A 7 68.54 17.08 10.04
N VAL A 8 67.67 16.63 10.94
CA VAL A 8 68.03 15.74 12.05
C VAL A 8 67.01 14.61 12.16
N SER A 9 67.53 13.39 12.12
CA SER A 9 66.83 12.10 12.23
C SER A 9 66.77 11.69 13.69
N ALA A 10 65.62 11.20 14.17
CA ALA A 10 65.52 10.47 15.43
C ALA A 10 64.64 9.24 15.24
N ASN A 11 65.33 8.11 15.26
CA ASN A 11 64.86 6.75 15.05
C ASN A 11 64.49 6.17 16.42
N CYS A 12 63.22 5.88 16.70
CA CYS A 12 62.83 5.19 17.94
C CYS A 12 62.33 3.77 17.63
N LYS A 13 63.17 2.81 18.04
CA LYS A 13 63.03 1.36 17.91
C LYS A 13 61.79 0.87 18.66
N LYS A 14 60.94 0.06 18.01
CA LYS A 14 60.02 -0.87 18.68
C LYS A 14 60.47 -2.29 18.37
N THR A 15 60.89 -3.03 19.39
CA THR A 15 61.13 -4.48 19.33
C THR A 15 59.87 -5.27 19.74
N PRO A 16 59.77 -6.56 19.32
CA PRO A 16 58.51 -7.28 19.18
C PRO A 16 58.34 -8.45 20.17
N SER A 17 57.07 -8.81 20.44
CA SER A 17 56.54 -10.13 20.83
C SER A 17 55.21 -9.88 21.56
N SER A 18 54.09 -10.57 21.33
CA SER A 18 53.94 -11.99 21.13
C SER A 18 52.64 -12.32 20.38
N SER A 19 52.75 -13.31 19.50
CA SER A 19 51.72 -14.02 18.76
C SER A 19 50.52 -14.47 19.59
N CYS A 20 49.31 -14.18 19.11
CA CYS A 20 48.15 -15.04 19.25
C CYS A 20 47.65 -15.41 17.85
N LYS A 21 47.32 -16.69 17.73
CA LYS A 21 47.22 -17.48 16.51
C LYS A 21 46.17 -16.92 15.56
N THR A 22 46.50 -16.96 14.28
CA THR A 22 45.58 -16.86 13.14
C THR A 22 44.40 -17.79 13.38
N GLY A 23 43.28 -17.23 13.84
CA GLY A 23 41.99 -17.82 13.57
C GLY A 23 41.82 -17.73 12.07
N ASP A 24 41.61 -18.88 11.44
CA ASP A 24 41.32 -18.99 10.03
C ASP A 24 40.24 -17.96 9.68
N ASN A 25 40.65 -16.91 8.96
CA ASN A 25 39.74 -16.09 8.19
C ASN A 25 39.18 -17.05 7.14
N ILE A 26 38.10 -17.75 7.49
CA ILE A 26 37.17 -18.25 6.51
C ILE A 26 36.80 -16.99 5.72
N PRO A 27 37.19 -16.89 4.44
CA PRO A 27 36.84 -15.72 3.66
C PRO A 27 35.32 -15.62 3.72
N TYR A 28 34.82 -14.49 4.19
CA TYR A 28 33.41 -14.13 4.07
C TYR A 28 33.16 -14.14 2.57
N SER A 29 32.74 -15.29 2.07
CA SER A 29 32.64 -15.57 0.64
C SER A 29 31.73 -14.51 0.04
N ASP A 30 32.07 -14.06 -1.16
CA ASP A 30 31.22 -13.28 -2.07
C ASP A 30 29.83 -13.93 -2.21
N MET A 31 28.99 -13.76 -1.21
CA MET A 31 27.59 -14.14 -1.24
C MET A 31 26.90 -12.97 -1.90
N ASP A 32 26.44 -13.18 -3.14
CA ASP A 32 25.55 -12.27 -3.87
C ASP A 32 24.31 -12.01 -3.00
N ASN A 33 24.38 -10.99 -2.15
CA ASN A 33 23.32 -10.63 -1.21
C ASN A 33 22.37 -9.63 -1.86
N VAL A 34 21.09 -9.78 -1.55
CA VAL A 34 20.01 -8.91 -1.99
C VAL A 34 19.53 -8.09 -0.78
N ASN A 35 19.41 -6.77 -0.99
CA ASN A 35 18.85 -5.85 0.00
C ASN A 35 17.32 -5.95 -0.02
N ILE A 36 16.72 -6.34 1.12
CA ILE A 36 15.28 -6.50 1.25
C ILE A 36 14.76 -5.59 2.36
N PHE A 37 13.72 -4.82 2.06
CA PHE A 37 12.97 -4.04 3.05
C PHE A 37 11.75 -4.82 3.49
N ILE A 38 11.56 -4.91 4.80
CA ILE A 38 10.40 -5.54 5.42
C ILE A 38 9.60 -4.46 6.14
N ASN A 39 8.34 -4.35 5.78
CA ASN A 39 7.36 -3.53 6.48
C ASN A 39 6.54 -4.44 7.40
N CYS A 40 6.66 -4.22 8.71
CA CYS A 40 5.92 -4.96 9.72
C CYS A 40 5.38 -3.96 10.75
N ASN A 41 4.07 -3.95 11.00
CA ASN A 41 3.40 -3.09 11.99
C ASN A 41 3.73 -1.58 11.89
N GLY A 42 3.97 -1.08 10.67
CA GLY A 42 4.31 0.33 10.43
C GLY A 42 5.79 0.68 10.62
N GLU A 43 6.64 -0.28 10.98
CA GLU A 43 8.10 -0.12 11.01
C GLU A 43 8.76 -0.80 9.80
N SER A 44 9.77 -0.15 9.22
CA SER A 44 10.54 -0.65 8.09
C SER A 44 11.92 -1.12 8.57
N THR A 45 12.24 -2.39 8.37
CA THR A 45 13.56 -2.97 8.67
C THR A 45 14.22 -3.50 7.39
N GLY A 46 15.52 -3.23 7.22
CA GLY A 46 16.32 -3.79 6.13
C GLY A 46 17.05 -5.06 6.55
N ILE A 47 17.05 -6.07 5.69
CA ILE A 47 17.84 -7.30 5.86
C ILE A 47 18.67 -7.58 4.60
N LEU A 48 19.84 -8.21 4.80
CA LEU A 48 20.68 -8.76 3.74
C LEU A 48 20.37 -10.24 3.61
N VAL A 49 19.94 -10.66 2.42
CA VAL A 49 19.58 -12.05 2.14
C VAL A 49 20.44 -12.61 1.02
N PRO A 50 21.18 -13.71 1.24
CA PRO A 50 21.91 -14.38 0.16
C PRO A 50 20.98 -14.84 -0.97
N ILE A 51 21.38 -14.72 -2.24
CA ILE A 51 20.55 -15.18 -3.36
C ILE A 51 20.30 -16.70 -3.35
N SER A 52 21.15 -17.46 -2.65
CA SER A 52 20.99 -18.89 -2.42
C SER A 52 20.08 -19.24 -1.24
N CYS A 53 19.50 -18.24 -0.55
CA CYS A 53 18.67 -18.44 0.62
C CYS A 53 17.39 -19.24 0.30
N THR A 54 17.07 -20.19 1.15
CA THR A 54 15.82 -20.97 1.13
C THR A 54 14.70 -20.25 1.86
N TYR A 55 13.45 -20.65 1.61
CA TYR A 55 12.28 -20.09 2.26
C TYR A 55 12.32 -20.27 3.77
N VAL A 56 12.78 -21.43 4.25
CA VAL A 56 12.92 -21.70 5.68
C VAL A 56 13.95 -20.77 6.32
N GLU A 57 15.12 -20.60 5.69
CA GLU A 57 16.16 -19.68 6.16
C GLU A 57 15.69 -18.23 6.16
N LEU A 58 14.93 -17.82 5.14
CA LEU A 58 14.33 -16.48 5.08
C LEU A 58 13.34 -16.26 6.23
N VAL A 59 12.44 -17.22 6.48
CA VAL A 59 11.48 -17.16 7.58
C VAL A 59 12.19 -17.07 8.92
N ASP A 60 13.23 -17.87 9.14
CA ASP A 60 14.03 -17.83 10.37
C ASP A 60 14.76 -16.49 10.55
N LEU A 61 15.33 -15.94 9.47
CA LEU A 61 15.98 -14.63 9.49
C LEU A 61 14.99 -13.50 9.82
N ILE A 62 13.82 -13.50 9.19
CA ILE A 62 12.75 -12.53 9.45
C ILE A 62 12.26 -12.64 10.90
N ASN A 63 12.00 -13.86 11.38
CA ASN A 63 11.59 -14.09 12.76
C ASN A 63 12.65 -13.63 13.78
N SER A 64 13.93 -13.85 13.47
CA SER A 64 15.05 -13.38 14.30
C SER A 64 15.12 -11.86 14.36
N VAL A 65 14.97 -11.17 13.22
CA VAL A 65 15.06 -9.71 13.12
C VAL A 65 13.85 -9.03 13.76
N LEU A 66 12.65 -9.57 13.53
CA LEU A 66 11.40 -9.03 14.06
C LEU A 66 11.07 -9.51 15.49
N LYS A 67 11.95 -10.34 16.10
CA LYS A 67 11.77 -10.93 17.44
C LYS A 67 10.40 -11.60 17.61
N LEU A 68 9.93 -12.29 16.58
CA LEU A 68 8.64 -12.99 16.58
C LEU A 68 8.77 -14.34 17.31
N ASP A 69 7.75 -14.67 18.10
CA ASP A 69 7.74 -15.92 18.88
C ASP A 69 7.39 -17.11 17.97
N LYS A 70 8.29 -18.12 17.92
CA LYS A 70 8.20 -19.28 17.01
C LYS A 70 6.96 -20.16 17.26
N ARG A 71 6.25 -19.97 18.36
CA ARG A 71 5.11 -20.81 18.78
C ARG A 71 3.72 -20.30 18.42
N SER A 72 3.56 -19.06 17.95
CA SER A 72 2.21 -18.45 17.88
C SER A 72 1.91 -17.57 16.67
N SER A 73 2.74 -17.54 15.63
CA SER A 73 2.50 -16.67 14.47
C SER A 73 2.67 -17.43 13.16
N ALA A 74 1.60 -17.58 12.38
CA ALA A 74 1.72 -17.95 10.98
C ALA A 74 2.25 -16.74 10.21
N LEU A 75 3.53 -16.77 9.82
CA LEU A 75 4.18 -15.69 9.07
C LEU A 75 3.72 -15.74 7.61
N SER A 76 2.96 -14.74 7.16
CA SER A 76 2.59 -14.57 5.76
C SER A 76 3.49 -13.54 5.09
N ILE A 77 4.44 -13.99 4.27
CA ILE A 77 5.36 -13.12 3.53
C ILE A 77 4.77 -12.81 2.16
N GLN A 78 4.59 -11.53 1.84
CA GLN A 78 4.11 -11.08 0.53
C GLN A 78 4.84 -9.82 0.06
N TYR A 79 4.86 -9.52 -1.24
CA TYR A 79 5.43 -8.29 -1.78
C TYR A 79 4.52 -7.66 -2.82
N ALA A 80 4.48 -6.32 -2.84
CA ALA A 80 3.72 -5.58 -3.83
C ALA A 80 4.56 -5.40 -5.10
N VAL A 81 4.04 -5.84 -6.24
CA VAL A 81 4.63 -5.54 -7.56
C VAL A 81 4.00 -4.26 -8.10
N ILE A 82 4.81 -3.23 -8.34
CA ILE A 82 4.35 -1.96 -8.91
C ILE A 82 3.68 -2.25 -10.26
N GLY A 83 2.39 -1.90 -10.39
CA GLY A 83 1.57 -2.18 -11.58
C GLY A 83 0.72 -3.46 -11.51
N CYS A 84 0.78 -4.22 -10.41
CA CYS A 84 -0.05 -5.40 -10.15
C CYS A 84 -1.15 -5.12 -9.11
N LEU A 85 -2.32 -5.72 -9.28
CA LEU A 85 -3.49 -5.59 -8.40
C LEU A 85 -3.42 -6.46 -7.13
N SER A 86 -2.41 -7.32 -6.99
CA SER A 86 -2.30 -8.26 -5.86
C SER A 86 -0.86 -8.38 -5.35
N SER A 87 -0.71 -8.39 -4.04
CA SER A 87 0.55 -8.77 -3.40
C SER A 87 0.86 -10.21 -3.78
N MET A 88 2.09 -10.45 -4.24
CA MET A 88 2.57 -11.79 -4.55
C MET A 88 3.06 -12.44 -3.27
N LYS A 89 2.51 -13.60 -2.92
CA LYS A 89 2.90 -14.35 -1.72
C LYS A 89 4.18 -15.15 -1.99
N ILE A 90 5.08 -15.15 -1.02
CA ILE A 90 6.24 -16.05 -0.98
C ILE A 90 5.85 -17.19 -0.04
N THR A 91 5.72 -18.40 -0.60
CA THR A 91 5.22 -19.57 0.14
C THR A 91 6.16 -20.77 0.07
N ASN A 92 7.18 -20.73 -0.79
CA ASN A 92 8.15 -21.80 -1.02
C ASN A 92 9.42 -21.26 -1.72
N ASP A 93 10.43 -22.12 -1.85
CA ASP A 93 11.73 -21.77 -2.46
C ASP A 93 11.62 -21.26 -3.91
N ASN A 94 10.69 -21.79 -4.69
CA ASN A 94 10.49 -21.37 -6.09
C ASN A 94 9.98 -19.92 -6.17
N THR A 95 8.97 -19.58 -5.37
CA THR A 95 8.42 -18.23 -5.28
C THR A 95 9.42 -17.24 -4.66
N LEU A 96 10.24 -17.70 -3.70
CA LEU A 96 11.33 -16.92 -3.14
C LEU A 96 12.40 -16.61 -4.19
N ARG A 97 12.83 -17.61 -4.96
CA ARG A 97 13.86 -17.42 -5.98
C ARG A 97 13.45 -16.42 -7.05
N PHE A 98 12.18 -16.46 -7.46
CA PHE A 98 11.62 -15.45 -8.36
C PHE A 98 11.72 -14.03 -7.77
N TYR A 99 11.36 -13.87 -6.49
CA TYR A 99 11.47 -12.58 -5.79
C TYR A 99 12.93 -12.10 -5.67
N LEU A 100 13.86 -12.97 -5.28
CA LEU A 100 15.29 -12.63 -5.16
C LEU A 100 15.90 -12.23 -6.51
N GLU A 101 15.53 -12.92 -7.59
CA GLU A 101 15.96 -12.57 -8.96
C GLU A 101 15.37 -11.24 -9.45
N LEU A 102 14.09 -10.98 -9.14
CA LEU A 102 13.45 -9.69 -9.42
C LEU A 102 14.22 -8.56 -8.72
N LYS A 103 14.51 -8.75 -7.44
CA LYS A 103 15.23 -7.77 -6.62
C LYS A 103 16.71 -7.61 -6.97
N ARG A 104 17.37 -8.67 -7.45
CA ARG A 104 18.74 -8.56 -7.95
C ARG A 104 18.83 -7.67 -9.19
N LYS A 105 17.81 -7.70 -10.05
CA LYS A 105 17.78 -6.90 -11.30
C LYS A 105 17.39 -5.43 -11.09
N ASP A 106 16.71 -5.12 -9.99
CA ASP A 106 16.30 -3.77 -9.65
C ASP A 106 17.13 -3.21 -8.49
N GLN A 107 17.99 -2.23 -8.79
CA GLN A 107 18.86 -1.59 -7.80
C GLN A 107 18.12 -0.60 -6.89
N ASN A 108 16.83 -0.33 -7.14
CA ASN A 108 16.06 0.53 -6.26
C ASN A 108 15.74 -0.20 -4.95
N LEU A 109 16.30 0.35 -3.88
CA LEU A 109 16.15 -0.12 -2.51
C LEU A 109 14.67 -0.26 -2.11
N SER A 110 13.83 0.70 -2.50
CA SER A 110 12.42 0.79 -2.11
C SER A 110 11.44 -0.04 -2.97
N SER A 111 11.90 -0.65 -4.07
CA SER A 111 11.04 -1.51 -4.89
C SER A 111 10.57 -2.74 -4.10
N TYR A 112 9.42 -3.34 -4.43
CA TYR A 112 8.95 -4.64 -3.91
C TYR A 112 9.23 -4.92 -2.42
N PRO A 113 8.80 -4.06 -1.48
CA PRO A 113 9.00 -4.31 -0.06
C PRO A 113 8.22 -5.55 0.38
N LEU A 114 8.83 -6.38 1.22
CA LEU A 114 8.11 -7.46 1.90
C LEU A 114 7.14 -6.83 2.89
N GLN A 115 5.91 -7.32 2.89
CA GLN A 115 4.87 -7.02 3.85
C GLN A 115 4.65 -8.27 4.70
N ASN A 116 4.56 -8.08 6.01
CA ASN A 116 4.30 -9.16 6.95
C ASN A 116 2.99 -8.91 7.70
N ASP A 117 2.04 -9.83 7.56
CA ASP A 117 0.85 -9.88 8.40
C ASP A 117 1.12 -10.89 9.52
N VAL A 118 1.47 -10.40 10.72
CA VAL A 118 1.55 -11.24 11.92
C VAL A 118 0.13 -11.44 12.43
N THR A 119 -0.46 -12.61 12.20
CA THR A 119 -1.74 -12.99 12.82
C THR A 119 -1.51 -13.30 14.30
N ARG A 120 -1.31 -12.27 15.12
CA ARG A 120 -1.40 -12.39 16.59
C ARG A 120 -2.86 -12.23 16.97
N SER A 121 -3.46 -13.29 17.49
CA SER A 121 -4.65 -13.19 18.33
C SER A 121 -4.29 -12.35 19.55
N LEU A 122 -4.58 -11.04 19.50
CA LEU A 122 -4.89 -10.16 20.63
C LEU A 122 -5.05 -8.74 20.07
N GLU A 123 -6.21 -8.18 20.37
CA GLU A 123 -6.63 -6.81 20.16
C GLU A 123 -5.52 -5.81 20.49
N SER A 124 -5.16 -4.92 19.54
CA SER A 124 -4.61 -3.56 19.79
C SER A 124 -4.24 -2.83 18.49
N ASN A 125 -5.13 -1.92 18.09
CA ASN A 125 -4.85 -0.52 17.74
C ASN A 125 -3.54 -0.19 17.00
N ASN A 126 -3.60 -0.14 15.67
CA ASN A 126 -3.24 1.04 14.84
C ASN A 126 -3.32 0.71 13.34
N SER A 127 -4.54 0.55 12.84
CA SER A 127 -4.88 0.69 11.42
C SER A 127 -5.88 1.84 11.30
N CYS A 128 -5.65 2.76 10.39
CA CYS A 128 -6.44 3.97 10.23
C CYS A 128 -7.88 3.69 9.76
N TYR A 129 -8.77 3.49 10.73
CA TYR A 129 -10.08 4.16 10.91
C TYR A 129 -11.12 4.23 9.77
N LEU A 130 -11.32 3.15 9.00
CA LEU A 130 -12.63 2.86 8.37
C LEU A 130 -13.34 1.61 8.94
N HIS A 131 -12.81 1.03 10.02
CA HIS A 131 -13.41 -0.14 10.68
C HIS A 131 -14.43 0.20 11.77
N ARG A 132 -14.61 1.48 12.15
CA ARG A 132 -15.41 1.87 13.33
C ARG A 132 -16.89 2.14 13.03
N PHE A 133 -17.55 1.31 12.22
CA PHE A 133 -19.02 1.43 12.05
C PHE A 133 -19.80 0.11 12.11
N VAL A 134 -19.16 -1.05 12.33
CA VAL A 134 -19.86 -2.36 12.24
C VAL A 134 -19.78 -3.18 13.54
N SER A 135 -19.79 -2.56 14.72
CA SER A 135 -19.94 -3.32 15.98
C SER A 135 -20.86 -2.69 17.01
N SER A 136 -21.94 -2.04 16.58
CA SER A 136 -22.91 -1.45 17.53
C SER A 136 -24.38 -1.75 17.26
N VAL A 137 -24.72 -2.86 16.60
CA VAL A 137 -26.07 -3.44 16.74
C VAL A 137 -26.04 -4.95 16.52
N CYS A 138 -25.87 -5.71 17.61
CA CYS A 138 -26.39 -7.08 17.71
C CYS A 138 -26.33 -7.56 19.16
N GLU A 139 -27.18 -6.96 20.00
CA GLU A 139 -27.63 -7.66 21.20
C GLU A 139 -28.71 -8.68 20.80
N THR A 140 -28.36 -9.95 20.96
CA THR A 140 -29.18 -11.15 21.21
C THR A 140 -30.62 -11.21 20.68
N ILE A 141 -30.86 -12.08 19.69
CA ILE A 141 -32.14 -12.81 19.53
C ILE A 141 -31.83 -14.30 19.28
N PRO A 142 -32.57 -15.26 19.88
CA PRO A 142 -32.25 -16.69 19.87
C PRO A 142 -32.82 -17.45 18.65
N ASP A 143 -32.12 -18.54 18.29
CA ASP A 143 -32.50 -19.71 17.48
C ASP A 143 -33.47 -19.53 16.29
N LEU A 144 -32.91 -19.42 15.08
CA LEU A 144 -33.56 -19.81 13.83
C LEU A 144 -32.54 -20.44 12.86
N PRO A 145 -32.99 -21.33 11.95
CA PRO A 145 -32.24 -22.50 11.51
C PRO A 145 -31.07 -22.18 10.57
N GLU A 146 -30.05 -23.04 10.60
CA GLU A 146 -28.85 -22.97 9.76
C GLU A 146 -29.19 -22.77 8.28
N VAL A 147 -28.91 -21.57 7.77
CA VAL A 147 -28.84 -21.28 6.34
C VAL A 147 -27.37 -21.27 5.96
N GLU A 148 -26.97 -22.12 5.01
CA GLU A 148 -25.63 -22.14 4.43
C GLU A 148 -25.33 -20.78 3.77
N ILE A 149 -24.36 -20.03 4.31
CA ILE A 149 -23.99 -18.71 3.80
C ILE A 149 -22.90 -18.88 2.73
N GLU A 150 -23.23 -18.61 1.46
CA GLU A 150 -22.26 -18.42 0.39
C GLU A 150 -21.42 -17.15 0.68
N GLU A 151 -20.09 -17.26 0.70
CA GLU A 151 -19.13 -16.19 1.09
C GLU A 151 -19.17 -14.91 0.21
N ASP A 152 -20.00 -14.87 -0.84
CA ASP A 152 -19.99 -13.84 -1.89
C ASP A 152 -21.04 -12.71 -1.76
N ASN A 153 -21.86 -12.69 -0.71
CA ASN A 153 -22.96 -11.72 -0.56
C ASN A 153 -22.66 -10.53 0.38
N ILE A 154 -21.40 -10.12 0.54
CA ILE A 154 -21.06 -8.93 1.34
C ILE A 154 -21.42 -7.65 0.57
N ILE A 155 -22.38 -6.88 1.10
CA ILE A 155 -22.74 -5.56 0.58
C ILE A 155 -21.71 -4.53 1.03
N ILE A 156 -21.02 -3.91 0.07
CA ILE A 156 -20.04 -2.86 0.32
C ILE A 156 -20.76 -1.55 0.65
N ALA A 157 -20.70 -1.19 1.93
CA ALA A 157 -21.39 -0.04 2.50
C ALA A 157 -20.54 1.24 2.52
N HIS A 158 -19.21 1.10 2.46
CA HIS A 158 -18.24 2.18 2.57
C HIS A 158 -17.21 2.13 1.42
N PRO A 159 -16.73 3.29 0.94
CA PRO A 159 -15.75 3.30 -0.14
C PRO A 159 -14.40 2.72 0.28
N ASP A 160 -13.96 1.68 -0.42
CA ASP A 160 -12.63 1.08 -0.30
C ASP A 160 -12.14 0.66 -1.68
N PHE A 161 -10.97 1.16 -2.10
CA PHE A 161 -10.42 0.86 -3.40
C PHE A 161 -10.22 -0.65 -3.64
N SER A 162 -9.95 -1.44 -2.59
CA SER A 162 -9.72 -2.88 -2.69
C SER A 162 -10.99 -3.66 -3.11
N ALA A 163 -12.16 -3.04 -2.96
CA ALA A 163 -13.45 -3.69 -3.17
C ALA A 163 -13.91 -3.70 -4.65
N ILE A 164 -13.09 -3.19 -5.57
CA ILE A 164 -13.37 -3.21 -7.01
C ILE A 164 -13.00 -4.58 -7.59
N SER A 165 -14.01 -5.45 -7.69
CA SER A 165 -13.92 -6.70 -8.45
C SER A 165 -15.26 -7.05 -9.09
N GLU A 166 -15.22 -7.85 -10.16
CA GLU A 166 -16.45 -8.36 -10.78
C GLU A 166 -17.30 -9.12 -9.76
N GLY A 167 -18.63 -8.99 -9.86
CA GLY A 167 -19.56 -9.67 -8.96
C GLY A 167 -19.87 -8.93 -7.65
N ARG A 168 -19.02 -7.98 -7.21
CA ARG A 168 -19.23 -7.23 -5.96
C ARG A 168 -20.47 -6.35 -6.00
N ILE A 169 -21.14 -6.25 -4.86
CA ILE A 169 -22.38 -5.49 -4.66
C ILE A 169 -22.11 -4.33 -3.71
N PHE A 170 -22.57 -3.15 -4.10
CA PHE A 170 -22.43 -1.91 -3.35
C PHE A 170 -23.80 -1.47 -2.86
N ARG A 171 -23.85 -0.91 -1.65
CA ARG A 171 -25.05 -0.34 -1.01
C ARG A 171 -25.82 0.57 -1.96
N ASP A 172 -25.09 1.45 -2.64
CA ASP A 172 -25.68 2.43 -3.53
C ASP A 172 -24.68 2.87 -4.63
N LYS A 173 -25.22 3.57 -5.63
CA LYS A 173 -24.43 4.11 -6.73
C LYS A 173 -23.35 5.10 -6.28
N ASN A 174 -23.58 5.85 -5.19
CA ASN A 174 -22.62 6.83 -4.68
C ASN A 174 -21.40 6.16 -4.05
N VAL A 175 -21.60 5.12 -3.23
CA VAL A 175 -20.51 4.30 -2.69
C VAL A 175 -19.70 3.73 -3.86
N LEU A 176 -20.35 3.10 -4.84
CA LEU A 176 -19.67 2.58 -6.03
C LEU A 176 -18.82 3.65 -6.73
N LYS A 177 -19.37 4.84 -6.96
CA LYS A 177 -18.67 5.96 -7.61
C LYS A 177 -17.44 6.42 -6.83
N LYS A 178 -17.53 6.51 -5.51
CA LYS A 178 -16.39 6.87 -4.65
C LYS A 178 -15.33 5.77 -4.70
N THR A 179 -15.74 4.50 -4.54
CA THR A 179 -14.85 3.33 -4.58
C THR A 179 -14.05 3.25 -5.88
N ILE A 180 -14.71 3.35 -7.04
CA ILE A 180 -14.01 3.28 -8.34
C ILE A 180 -13.13 4.52 -8.59
N SER A 181 -13.49 5.68 -8.02
CA SER A 181 -12.64 6.87 -8.07
C SER A 181 -11.37 6.69 -7.24
N LEU A 182 -11.47 6.11 -6.03
CA LEU A 182 -10.32 5.77 -5.20
C LEU A 182 -9.42 4.74 -5.88
N PHE A 183 -10.02 3.71 -6.47
CA PHE A 183 -9.29 2.71 -7.25
C PHE A 183 -8.52 3.34 -8.42
N ALA A 184 -9.16 4.25 -9.17
CA ALA A 184 -8.50 4.96 -10.27
C ALA A 184 -7.33 5.82 -9.81
N ILE A 185 -7.45 6.51 -8.67
CA ILE A 185 -6.36 7.30 -8.06
C ILE A 185 -5.22 6.38 -7.63
N HIS A 186 -5.54 5.28 -6.93
CA HIS A 186 -4.55 4.33 -6.42
C HIS A 186 -3.74 3.67 -7.54
N HIS A 187 -4.39 3.35 -8.65
CA HIS A 187 -3.74 2.75 -9.83
C HIS A 187 -3.30 3.76 -10.88
N ASN A 188 -3.39 5.06 -10.57
CA ASN A 188 -2.97 6.17 -11.41
C ASN A 188 -3.48 6.06 -12.85
N PHE A 189 -4.80 5.90 -13.02
CA PHE A 189 -5.45 5.97 -14.32
C PHE A 189 -6.68 6.87 -14.29
N GLN A 190 -7.05 7.41 -15.44
CA GLN A 190 -8.20 8.29 -15.56
C GLN A 190 -9.28 7.69 -16.46
N TYR A 191 -10.53 7.88 -16.05
CA TYR A 191 -11.70 7.45 -16.82
C TYR A 191 -12.65 8.61 -17.12
N LYS A 192 -13.57 8.37 -18.06
CA LYS A 192 -14.74 9.21 -18.32
C LYS A 192 -16.02 8.41 -18.12
N VAL A 193 -17.07 9.08 -17.68
CA VAL A 193 -18.40 8.50 -17.57
C VAL A 193 -18.98 8.43 -18.97
N TYR A 194 -19.18 7.22 -19.48
CA TYR A 194 -19.81 7.00 -20.79
C TYR A 194 -21.33 6.99 -20.66
N ARG A 195 -21.85 6.35 -19.60
CA ARG A 195 -23.28 6.32 -19.29
C ARG A 195 -23.50 6.33 -17.79
N SER A 196 -24.47 7.10 -17.32
CA SER A 196 -24.87 7.11 -15.92
C SER A 196 -26.35 7.45 -15.81
N ASP A 197 -27.19 6.43 -15.63
CA ASP A 197 -28.62 6.58 -15.37
C ASP A 197 -29.01 5.78 -14.11
N LYS A 198 -30.30 5.63 -13.84
CA LYS A 198 -30.76 4.93 -12.62
C LYS A 198 -30.43 3.44 -12.65
N GLU A 199 -30.32 2.83 -13.84
CA GLU A 199 -30.11 1.39 -13.98
C GLU A 199 -28.66 1.02 -14.21
N GLU A 200 -27.89 1.89 -14.86
CA GLU A 200 -26.55 1.59 -15.34
C GLU A 200 -25.52 2.66 -14.98
N TYR A 201 -24.31 2.19 -14.73
CA TYR A 201 -23.12 3.01 -14.62
C TYR A 201 -21.99 2.42 -15.46
N VAL A 202 -21.61 3.15 -16.51
CA VAL A 202 -20.62 2.71 -17.50
C VAL A 202 -19.50 3.72 -17.58
N LEU A 203 -18.27 3.22 -17.43
CA LEU A 203 -17.05 4.00 -17.52
C LEU A 203 -16.16 3.46 -18.64
N LYS A 204 -15.43 4.37 -19.25
CA LYS A 204 -14.39 4.07 -20.24
C LYS A 204 -13.12 4.81 -19.86
N CYS A 205 -11.98 4.34 -20.35
CA CYS A 205 -10.74 5.08 -20.22
C CYS A 205 -10.89 6.49 -20.81
N LEU A 206 -10.05 7.41 -20.36
CA LEU A 206 -10.00 8.75 -20.94
C LEU A 206 -9.61 8.70 -22.43
N ASP A 207 -8.66 7.83 -22.78
CA ASP A 207 -8.29 7.50 -24.16
C ASP A 207 -9.37 6.63 -24.83
N ASP A 208 -9.89 7.10 -25.96
CA ASP A 208 -10.92 6.40 -26.74
C ASP A 208 -10.42 5.11 -27.41
N ASN A 209 -9.10 4.99 -27.62
CA ASN A 209 -8.50 3.80 -28.18
C ASN A 209 -8.20 2.73 -27.12
N CYS A 210 -8.36 3.07 -25.84
CA CYS A 210 -8.09 2.15 -24.75
C CYS A 210 -9.25 1.18 -24.52
N MET A 211 -8.90 -0.08 -24.32
CA MET A 211 -9.88 -1.16 -24.19
C MET A 211 -10.50 -1.27 -22.79
N TRP A 212 -10.00 -0.51 -21.81
CA TRP A 212 -10.53 -0.55 -20.44
C TRP A 212 -11.98 -0.06 -20.40
N HIS A 213 -12.82 -0.86 -19.77
CA HIS A 213 -14.25 -0.62 -19.70
C HIS A 213 -14.80 -1.19 -18.40
N PHE A 214 -15.68 -0.43 -17.75
CA PHE A 214 -16.31 -0.83 -16.49
C PHE A 214 -17.82 -0.69 -16.64
N ARG A 215 -18.57 -1.72 -16.23
CA ARG A 215 -20.04 -1.67 -16.18
C ARG A 215 -20.53 -2.19 -14.85
N ALA A 216 -21.36 -1.39 -14.21
CA ALA A 216 -22.20 -1.80 -13.09
C ALA A 216 -23.67 -1.54 -13.42
N SER A 217 -24.54 -2.32 -12.82
CA SER A 217 -25.98 -2.10 -12.92
C SER A 217 -26.64 -2.18 -11.55
N ARG A 218 -27.80 -1.54 -11.44
CA ARG A 218 -28.70 -1.69 -10.31
C ARG A 218 -29.21 -3.13 -10.21
N LEU A 219 -29.47 -3.59 -8.99
CA LEU A 219 -30.12 -4.87 -8.72
C LEU A 219 -31.61 -4.64 -8.53
N SER A 220 -32.41 -5.02 -9.53
CA SER A 220 -33.88 -4.92 -9.49
C SER A 220 -34.34 -3.53 -9.04
N ASP A 221 -35.38 -3.45 -8.20
CA ASP A 221 -35.90 -2.20 -7.64
C ASP A 221 -35.21 -1.72 -6.36
N THR A 222 -33.99 -2.21 -6.09
CA THR A 222 -33.20 -1.76 -4.93
C THR A 222 -32.30 -0.57 -5.30
N ASP A 223 -31.63 0.01 -4.30
CA ASP A 223 -30.54 0.98 -4.53
C ASP A 223 -29.19 0.29 -4.78
N LEU A 224 -29.10 -1.03 -4.62
CA LEU A 224 -27.86 -1.78 -4.71
C LEU A 224 -27.31 -1.78 -6.13
N PHE A 225 -25.99 -1.63 -6.27
CA PHE A 225 -25.30 -1.69 -7.55
C PHE A 225 -24.32 -2.86 -7.58
N LYS A 226 -24.42 -3.72 -8.59
CA LYS A 226 -23.49 -4.83 -8.82
C LYS A 226 -22.53 -4.51 -9.96
N ILE A 227 -21.23 -4.75 -9.75
CA ILE A 227 -20.25 -4.73 -10.83
C ILE A 227 -20.51 -5.93 -11.73
N ARG A 228 -20.88 -5.66 -12.99
CA ARG A 228 -21.22 -6.68 -13.98
C ARG A 228 -20.00 -7.22 -14.69
N TYR A 229 -19.13 -6.31 -15.13
CA TYR A 229 -17.83 -6.69 -15.68
C TYR A 229 -16.85 -5.52 -15.63
N ILE A 230 -15.56 -5.87 -15.63
CA ILE A 230 -14.42 -4.97 -15.73
C ILE A 230 -13.52 -5.56 -16.82
N LYS A 231 -13.45 -4.87 -17.96
CA LYS A 231 -12.49 -5.22 -18.99
C LYS A 231 -11.11 -4.75 -18.53
N ASN A 232 -10.33 -5.70 -18.04
CA ASN A 232 -8.98 -5.47 -17.53
C ASN A 232 -7.99 -5.13 -18.65
N GLY A 233 -6.93 -4.42 -18.28
CA GLY A 233 -5.86 -4.01 -19.18
C GLY A 233 -6.06 -2.61 -19.76
N HIS A 234 -5.12 -1.73 -19.45
CA HIS A 234 -5.00 -0.42 -20.08
C HIS A 234 -3.99 -0.50 -21.22
N SER A 235 -4.37 0.02 -22.40
CA SER A 235 -3.45 0.20 -23.54
C SER A 235 -3.11 1.67 -23.79
N CYS A 236 -3.58 2.58 -22.94
CA CYS A 236 -3.33 4.01 -23.04
C CYS A 236 -1.92 4.39 -22.56
N SER A 237 -1.33 5.42 -23.19
CA SER A 237 -0.06 6.03 -22.77
C SER A 237 -0.17 6.65 -21.37
N MET A 238 0.97 6.74 -20.67
CA MET A 238 1.11 7.52 -19.44
C MET A 238 0.74 9.00 -19.62
N ASP A 239 0.78 9.55 -20.83
CA ASP A 239 0.41 10.96 -21.07
C ASP A 239 -1.03 11.28 -20.67
N TYR A 240 -1.95 10.30 -20.77
CA TYR A 240 -3.35 10.44 -20.33
C TYR A 240 -3.52 10.46 -18.81
N VAL A 241 -2.44 10.14 -18.08
CA VAL A 241 -2.38 10.12 -16.62
C VAL A 241 -1.76 11.41 -16.08
N MET A 242 -0.99 12.13 -16.90
CA MET A 242 -0.26 13.33 -16.48
C MET A 242 -1.19 14.52 -16.20
N GLY A 243 -0.91 15.24 -15.12
CA GLY A 243 -1.61 16.47 -14.73
C GLY A 243 -2.63 16.29 -13.61
N ASP A 244 -3.57 17.23 -13.52
CA ASP A 244 -4.54 17.32 -12.41
C ASP A 244 -5.54 16.15 -12.45
N HIS A 245 -5.37 15.16 -11.57
CA HIS A 245 -6.07 13.88 -11.64
C HIS A 245 -7.60 14.05 -11.59
N ARG A 246 -8.29 13.59 -12.64
CA ARG A 246 -9.73 13.84 -12.83
C ARG A 246 -10.61 13.25 -11.73
N GLN A 247 -10.31 12.03 -11.28
CA GLN A 247 -11.09 11.32 -10.25
C GLN A 247 -10.81 11.81 -8.83
N ALA A 248 -9.71 12.54 -8.60
CA ALA A 248 -9.33 13.06 -7.30
C ALA A 248 -10.13 14.33 -6.93
N THR A 249 -11.46 14.27 -7.03
CA THR A 249 -12.35 15.42 -6.80
C THR A 249 -12.21 15.98 -5.38
N SER A 250 -12.45 17.28 -5.19
CA SER A 250 -12.34 17.91 -3.87
C SER A 250 -13.23 17.26 -2.82
N SER A 251 -14.45 16.84 -3.18
CA SER A 251 -15.38 16.16 -2.27
C SER A 251 -14.86 14.79 -1.81
N LEU A 252 -14.28 14.01 -2.72
CA LEU A 252 -13.67 12.71 -2.39
C LEU A 252 -12.42 12.89 -1.54
N LEU A 253 -11.54 13.83 -1.92
CA LEU A 253 -10.34 14.15 -1.15
C LEU A 253 -10.70 14.62 0.25
N ALA A 254 -11.75 15.43 0.39
CA ALA A 254 -12.26 15.88 1.68
C ALA A 254 -12.63 14.71 2.60
N ASP A 255 -13.31 13.67 2.07
CA ASP A 255 -13.62 12.46 2.83
C ASP A 255 -12.34 11.73 3.29
N CYS A 256 -11.30 11.69 2.45
CA CYS A 256 -10.03 11.04 2.79
C CYS A 256 -9.23 11.81 3.84
N ILE A 257 -9.24 13.15 3.80
CA ILE A 257 -8.37 13.99 4.64
C ILE A 257 -9.07 14.54 5.88
N LYS A 258 -10.39 14.37 6.05
CA LYS A 258 -11.13 14.95 7.18
C LYS A 258 -10.48 14.66 8.54
N HIS A 259 -9.97 13.45 8.73
CA HIS A 259 -9.31 13.05 9.98
C HIS A 259 -8.06 13.87 10.31
N LYS A 260 -7.37 14.45 9.31
CA LYS A 260 -6.19 15.32 9.51
C LYS A 260 -6.55 16.66 10.15
N TYR A 261 -7.83 17.04 10.14
CA TYR A 261 -8.34 18.30 10.69
C TYR A 261 -9.11 18.12 12.00
N MET A 262 -9.21 16.90 12.52
CA MET A 262 -9.88 16.64 13.81
C MET A 262 -9.04 17.11 15.01
N ASP A 263 -7.71 17.14 14.88
CA ASP A 263 -6.82 17.73 15.89
C ASP A 263 -6.51 19.19 15.52
N ALA A 264 -6.97 20.12 16.36
CA ALA A 264 -6.76 21.55 16.18
C ALA A 264 -5.27 21.97 16.17
N LYS A 265 -4.35 21.12 16.67
CA LYS A 265 -2.91 21.38 16.62
C LYS A 265 -2.27 20.97 15.30
N THR A 266 -2.95 20.14 14.50
CA THR A 266 -2.42 19.66 13.23
C THR A 266 -2.60 20.74 12.16
N ILE A 267 -1.47 21.26 11.65
CA ILE A 267 -1.46 22.17 10.51
C ILE A 267 -1.33 21.33 9.24
N TYR A 268 -2.45 21.13 8.54
CA TYR A 268 -2.49 20.39 7.28
C TYR A 268 -2.90 21.33 6.13
N THR A 269 -1.93 21.76 5.35
CA THR A 269 -2.11 22.80 4.33
C THR A 269 -2.52 22.21 2.98
N PRO A 270 -3.07 23.02 2.05
CA PRO A 270 -3.30 22.58 0.67
C PRO A 270 -2.05 22.04 -0.03
N ARG A 271 -0.87 22.53 0.35
CA ARG A 271 0.40 22.06 -0.22
C ARG A 271 0.77 20.68 0.30
N ASP A 272 0.46 20.39 1.55
CA ASP A 272 0.62 19.05 2.14
C ASP A 272 -0.32 18.05 1.46
N ILE A 273 -1.58 18.45 1.16
CA ILE A 273 -2.51 17.60 0.38
C ILE A 273 -1.92 17.22 -0.98
N ILE A 274 -1.33 18.18 -1.71
CA ILE A 274 -0.71 17.92 -3.02
C ILE A 274 0.49 16.98 -2.85
N ASN A 275 1.34 17.24 -1.85
CA ASN A 275 2.52 16.42 -1.58
C ASN A 275 2.15 14.99 -1.19
N ASP A 276 1.15 14.81 -0.33
CA ASP A 276 0.69 13.50 0.11
C ASP A 276 0.04 12.72 -1.03
N ALA A 277 -0.76 13.38 -1.87
CA ALA A 277 -1.33 12.75 -3.05
C ALA A 277 -0.25 12.28 -4.04
N SER A 278 0.79 13.11 -4.25
CA SER A 278 1.93 12.77 -5.11
C SER A 278 2.78 11.64 -4.52
N LYS A 279 3.10 11.68 -3.22
CA LYS A 279 3.93 10.65 -2.56
C LYS A 279 3.22 9.31 -2.43
N THR A 280 1.93 9.34 -2.11
CA THR A 280 1.15 8.12 -1.80
C THR A 280 0.65 7.44 -3.07
N TYR A 281 0.20 8.21 -4.06
CA TYR A 281 -0.49 7.67 -5.24
C TYR A 281 0.19 8.02 -6.57
N GLY A 282 1.25 8.82 -6.56
CA GLY A 282 1.89 9.28 -7.80
C GLY A 282 1.02 10.23 -8.63
N VAL A 283 -0.03 10.81 -8.04
CA VAL A 283 -0.98 11.69 -8.74
C VAL A 283 -0.66 13.15 -8.51
N THR A 284 -0.89 13.98 -9.53
CA THR A 284 -0.75 15.43 -9.40
C THR A 284 -2.11 16.08 -9.13
N LEU A 285 -2.15 17.07 -8.25
CA LEU A 285 -3.34 17.86 -7.92
C LEU A 285 -3.10 19.34 -8.16
N SER A 286 -4.10 20.05 -8.68
CA SER A 286 -4.08 21.50 -8.72
C SER A 286 -4.26 22.11 -7.32
N TYR A 287 -3.61 23.24 -7.07
CA TYR A 287 -3.72 23.94 -5.78
C TYR A 287 -5.16 24.29 -5.44
N GLY A 288 -5.93 24.78 -6.40
CA GLY A 288 -7.34 25.11 -6.19
C GLY A 288 -8.20 23.89 -5.85
N LYS A 289 -7.82 22.68 -6.27
CA LYS A 289 -8.52 21.44 -5.89
C LYS A 289 -8.18 21.04 -4.46
N ALA A 290 -6.90 21.13 -4.09
CA ALA A 290 -6.45 20.89 -2.72
C ALA A 290 -7.06 21.89 -1.73
N TRP A 291 -7.14 23.17 -2.08
CA TRP A 291 -7.82 24.19 -1.27
C TRP A 291 -9.30 23.83 -1.05
N ARG A 292 -10.04 23.53 -2.12
CA ARG A 292 -11.46 23.15 -1.99
C ARG A 292 -11.67 21.85 -1.21
N ALA A 293 -10.74 20.90 -1.31
CA ALA A 293 -10.78 19.67 -0.51
C ALA A 293 -10.62 19.98 0.97
N ARG A 294 -9.70 20.88 1.34
CA ARG A 294 -9.55 21.38 2.70
C ARG A 294 -10.82 22.04 3.22
N GLU A 295 -11.36 23.03 2.49
CA GLU A 295 -12.57 23.74 2.94
C GLU A 295 -13.74 22.76 3.14
N SER A 296 -13.94 21.85 2.19
CA SER A 296 -15.01 20.84 2.29
C SER A 296 -14.78 19.85 3.43
N ALA A 297 -13.52 19.54 3.78
CA ALA A 297 -13.23 18.69 4.93
C ALA A 297 -13.56 19.38 6.25
N LEU A 298 -13.21 20.68 6.38
CA LEU A 298 -13.53 21.49 7.55
C LEU A 298 -15.04 21.67 7.72
N GLU A 299 -15.77 21.96 6.63
CA GLU A 299 -17.23 22.06 6.65
C GLU A 299 -17.90 20.77 7.15
N LYS A 300 -17.39 19.60 6.72
CA LYS A 300 -17.92 18.30 7.16
C LYS A 300 -17.69 18.02 8.65
N ILE A 301 -16.61 18.52 9.23
CA ILE A 301 -16.33 18.39 10.66
C ILE A 301 -17.25 19.31 11.47
N VAL A 302 -17.45 20.54 11.02
CA VAL A 302 -18.32 21.51 11.70
C VAL A 302 -19.81 21.15 11.57
N GLY A 303 -20.19 20.49 10.47
CA GLY A 303 -21.58 20.11 10.18
C GLY A 303 -22.04 18.79 10.80
N GLU A 304 -21.18 18.03 11.48
CA GLU A 304 -21.58 16.87 12.29
C GLU A 304 -21.98 17.41 13.69
N PRO A 305 -23.28 17.45 14.06
CA PRO A 305 -23.66 17.77 15.44
C PRO A 305 -23.07 16.70 16.38
N GLU A 306 -22.52 17.14 17.51
CA GLU A 306 -22.18 16.25 18.62
C GLU A 306 -23.49 15.66 19.16
N ASP A 307 -23.82 14.42 18.77
CA ASP A 307 -24.88 13.61 19.38
C ASP A 307 -24.34 12.85 20.60
#